data_AF-A0A6A6RW76-F1
#
_entry.id   AF-A0A6A6RW76-F1
#
_cell.length_a   1.000
_cell.length_b   1.000
_cell.length_c   1.000
_cell.angle_alpha   90.00
_cell.angle_beta   90.00
_cell.angle_gamma   90.00
#
_symmetry.space_group_name_H-M   'P 1'
#
loop_
_entity.id
_entity.type
_entity.pdbx_description
1 polymer ?
#
loop_
_entity_poly.entity_id
_entity_poly.type
_entity_poly.pdbx_seq_one_letter_code
_entity_poly.pdbx_strand_id
1 'polypeptide(L)'
;MSLHQILFLICFAINILPGSTLVLPRTNSTSACGKISVVFTGLPPFHPLVAAQGFNSSQVNAGLRNDAADILAAGYNLKVVLMGPEIPIEILKAESSDRSYDGAGIGFGVRGSNSLNMTIRMEQILQTFRETNPNAPVVLDQSPVTGIDAVKRRFPLQSNCANSPGQNLGFDVICNICGTQ
;
A
#
# COMPACT_ATOMS: atom_id res chain seq x y z
N MET A 1 57.62 28.90 -17.68
CA MET A 1 57.52 27.45 -17.41
C MET A 1 56.57 27.26 -16.25
N SER A 2 55.54 26.45 -16.48
CA SER A 2 54.28 26.43 -15.71
C SER A 2 54.43 25.73 -14.36
N LEU A 3 53.72 26.26 -13.36
CA LEU A 3 53.53 25.76 -12.01
C LEU A 3 52.73 24.43 -12.07
N HIS A 4 53.38 23.36 -12.54
CA HIS A 4 52.73 22.08 -12.89
C HIS A 4 53.36 20.86 -12.23
N GLN A 5 54.16 21.05 -11.18
CA GLN A 5 54.73 19.93 -10.45
C GLN A 5 54.79 20.31 -8.97
N ILE A 6 54.41 19.35 -8.13
CA ILE A 6 54.46 19.38 -6.66
C ILE A 6 53.22 20.00 -6.02
N LEU A 7 52.13 19.22 -5.93
CA LEU A 7 51.38 19.07 -4.67
C LEU A 7 50.36 17.92 -4.76
N PHE A 8 50.53 16.93 -3.89
CA PHE A 8 49.57 15.88 -3.46
C PHE A 8 48.92 15.03 -4.58
N LEU A 9 49.45 13.86 -4.95
CA LEU A 9 49.33 12.62 -4.14
C LEU A 9 48.25 12.67 -3.04
N ILE A 10 47.00 12.93 -3.40
CA ILE A 10 45.85 12.48 -2.62
C ILE A 10 45.44 11.13 -3.19
N CYS A 11 45.85 10.07 -2.49
CA CYS A 11 45.27 8.75 -2.62
C CYS A 11 43.75 8.85 -2.43
N PHE A 12 43.00 8.90 -3.52
CA PHE A 12 41.58 8.52 -3.49
C PHE A 12 41.54 7.00 -3.28
N ALA A 13 41.68 6.60 -2.02
CA ALA A 13 41.20 5.30 -1.58
C ALA A 13 39.67 5.35 -1.71
N ILE A 14 39.17 5.00 -2.89
CA ILE A 14 37.77 4.63 -3.08
C ILE A 14 37.61 3.34 -2.26
N ASN A 15 37.27 3.51 -0.99
CA ASN A 15 36.68 2.43 -0.22
C ASN A 15 35.33 2.16 -0.89
N ILE A 16 35.32 1.15 -1.76
CA ILE A 16 34.09 0.50 -2.20
C ILE A 16 33.53 -0.15 -0.93
N LEU A 17 32.79 0.64 -0.14
CA LEU A 17 31.89 0.07 0.86
C LEU A 17 30.96 -0.87 0.08
N PRO A 18 30.90 -2.16 0.41
CA PRO A 18 29.89 -3.02 -0.17
C PRO A 18 28.55 -2.36 0.14
N GLY A 19 27.86 -1.92 -0.92
CA GLY A 19 26.54 -1.34 -0.82
C GLY A 19 25.71 -2.33 -0.03
N SER A 20 25.40 -1.96 1.22
CA SER A 20 24.49 -2.74 2.04
C SER A 20 23.16 -2.63 1.33
N THR A 21 22.81 -3.66 0.56
CA THR A 21 21.44 -3.86 0.13
C THR A 21 20.62 -3.82 1.40
N LEU A 22 19.77 -2.80 1.53
CA LEU A 22 18.71 -2.78 2.53
C LEU A 22 17.77 -3.93 2.17
N VAL A 23 18.11 -5.13 2.62
CA VAL A 23 17.19 -6.26 2.64
C VAL A 23 16.21 -5.93 3.74
N LEU A 24 15.07 -5.35 3.37
CA LEU A 24 13.94 -5.22 4.28
C LEU A 24 13.71 -6.60 4.90
N PRO A 25 13.67 -6.73 6.24
CA PRO A 25 13.51 -8.03 6.87
C PRO A 25 12.29 -8.71 6.27
N ARG A 26 12.54 -9.81 5.56
CA ARG A 26 11.52 -10.73 5.08
C ARG A 26 11.08 -11.48 6.32
N THR A 27 9.84 -11.28 6.74
CA THR A 27 9.23 -12.16 7.73
C THR A 27 9.14 -13.55 7.10
N ASN A 28 10.16 -14.38 7.35
CA ASN A 28 10.27 -15.76 6.83
C ASN A 28 9.29 -16.74 7.50
N SER A 29 8.32 -16.25 8.27
CA SER A 29 7.22 -17.06 8.77
C SER A 29 6.14 -17.08 7.71
N THR A 30 6.09 -18.16 6.93
CA THR A 30 4.93 -18.47 6.11
C THR A 30 3.73 -18.61 7.05
N SER A 31 2.73 -17.76 6.86
CA SER A 31 1.62 -17.65 7.82
C SER A 31 0.50 -18.65 7.49
N ALA A 32 -0.28 -19.03 8.50
CA ALA A 32 -1.44 -19.88 8.32
C ALA A 32 -2.62 -19.09 7.70
N CYS A 33 -3.50 -19.80 6.99
CA CYS A 33 -4.73 -19.25 6.43
C CYS A 33 -5.61 -18.58 7.52
N GLY A 34 -6.24 -17.46 7.17
CA GLY A 34 -7.17 -16.72 8.04
C GLY A 34 -6.51 -15.99 9.20
N LYS A 35 -5.18 -15.97 9.30
CA LYS A 35 -4.46 -15.28 10.38
C LYS A 35 -4.04 -13.87 10.04
N ILE A 36 -3.66 -13.64 8.79
CA ILE A 36 -3.14 -12.35 8.35
C ILE A 36 -4.29 -11.41 8.04
N SER A 37 -4.37 -10.31 8.78
CA SER A 37 -5.34 -9.24 8.58
C SER A 37 -4.66 -8.03 7.95
N VAL A 38 -5.20 -7.57 6.83
CA VAL A 38 -4.70 -6.38 6.12
C VAL A 38 -5.77 -5.32 6.01
N VAL A 39 -5.37 -4.05 6.18
CA VAL A 39 -6.20 -2.89 5.89
C VAL A 39 -5.69 -2.22 4.62
N PHE A 40 -6.54 -1.97 3.65
CA PHE A 40 -6.20 -1.21 2.45
C PHE A 40 -6.91 0.14 2.46
N THR A 41 -6.22 1.17 2.01
CA THR A 41 -6.83 2.45 1.64
C THR A 41 -6.48 2.84 0.22
N GLY A 42 -7.29 3.70 -0.38
CA GLY A 42 -7.13 4.14 -1.75
C GLY A 42 -8.15 5.21 -2.11
N LEU A 43 -8.13 5.59 -3.39
CA LEU A 43 -9.09 6.55 -3.92
C LEU A 43 -10.43 5.85 -4.22
N PRO A 44 -11.59 6.41 -3.84
CA PRO A 44 -12.91 5.88 -4.21
C PRO A 44 -13.09 5.77 -5.73
N PRO A 45 -13.69 4.68 -6.25
CA PRO A 45 -13.76 4.43 -7.70
C PRO A 45 -14.53 5.50 -8.48
N PHE A 46 -15.53 6.14 -7.86
CA PHE A 46 -16.35 7.18 -8.46
C PHE A 46 -15.91 8.61 -8.07
N HIS A 47 -14.72 8.76 -7.47
CA HIS A 47 -14.16 10.07 -7.23
C HIS A 47 -13.72 10.72 -8.56
N PRO A 48 -13.94 12.02 -8.79
CA PRO A 48 -13.57 12.68 -10.06
C PRO A 48 -12.08 12.52 -10.45
N LEU A 49 -11.20 12.39 -9.45
CA LEU A 49 -9.77 12.12 -9.69
C LEU A 49 -9.50 10.77 -10.36
N VAL A 50 -10.39 9.78 -10.29
CA VAL A 50 -10.22 8.50 -11.01
C VAL A 50 -10.33 8.74 -12.52
N ALA A 51 -11.37 9.45 -12.95
CA ALA A 51 -11.54 9.84 -14.34
C ALA A 51 -10.44 10.79 -14.82
N ALA A 52 -10.03 11.75 -13.97
CA ALA A 52 -8.92 12.66 -14.28
C ALA A 52 -7.57 11.93 -14.46
N GLN A 53 -7.41 10.76 -13.84
CA GLN A 53 -6.26 9.87 -14.03
C GLN A 53 -6.40 8.94 -15.25
N GLY A 54 -7.47 9.07 -16.04
CA GLY A 54 -7.70 8.29 -17.27
C GLY A 54 -8.36 6.93 -17.04
N PHE A 55 -8.88 6.67 -15.84
CA PHE A 55 -9.55 5.40 -15.53
C PHE A 55 -11.06 5.48 -15.66
N ASN A 56 -11.68 4.36 -16.03
CA ASN A 56 -13.13 4.20 -16.01
C ASN A 56 -13.60 3.78 -14.61
N SER A 57 -14.43 4.61 -13.97
CA SER A 57 -14.90 4.38 -12.59
C SER A 57 -15.60 3.04 -12.38
N SER A 58 -16.45 2.60 -13.30
CA SER A 58 -17.17 1.33 -13.19
C SER A 58 -16.22 0.14 -13.30
N GLN A 59 -15.24 0.20 -14.21
CA GLN A 59 -14.21 -0.84 -14.33
C GLN A 59 -13.31 -0.89 -13.10
N VAL A 60 -12.93 0.27 -12.55
CA VAL A 60 -12.16 0.33 -11.30
C VAL A 60 -12.97 -0.25 -10.13
N ASN A 61 -14.26 0.09 -10.01
CA ASN A 61 -15.11 -0.46 -8.95
C ASN A 61 -15.20 -1.99 -9.05
N ALA A 62 -15.49 -2.52 -10.24
CA ALA A 62 -15.53 -3.97 -10.46
C ALA A 62 -14.18 -4.63 -10.14
N GLY A 63 -13.07 -4.01 -10.57
CA GLY A 63 -11.72 -4.48 -10.28
C GLY A 63 -11.41 -4.55 -8.79
N LEU A 64 -11.72 -3.49 -8.04
CA LEU A 64 -11.51 -3.44 -6.59
C LEU A 64 -12.34 -4.49 -5.83
N ARG A 65 -13.58 -4.74 -6.28
CA ARG A 65 -14.44 -5.78 -5.68
C ARG A 65 -13.92 -7.18 -5.97
N ASN A 66 -13.43 -7.42 -7.18
CA ASN A 66 -12.83 -8.69 -7.56
C ASN A 66 -11.51 -8.94 -6.81
N ASP A 67 -10.62 -7.95 -6.76
CA ASP A 67 -9.34 -8.07 -6.04
C ASP A 67 -9.58 -8.27 -4.53
N ALA A 68 -10.58 -7.61 -3.94
CA ALA A 68 -10.99 -7.89 -2.57
C ALA A 68 -11.48 -9.35 -2.39
N ALA A 69 -12.29 -9.86 -3.31
CA ALA A 69 -12.73 -11.27 -3.27
C ALA A 69 -11.55 -12.23 -3.43
N ASP A 70 -10.58 -11.93 -4.29
CA ASP A 70 -9.38 -12.73 -4.50
C ASP A 70 -8.49 -12.77 -3.25
N ILE A 71 -8.33 -11.63 -2.56
CA ILE A 71 -7.59 -11.56 -1.28
C ILE A 71 -8.25 -12.45 -0.22
N LEU A 72 -9.58 -12.40 -0.11
CA LEU A 72 -10.34 -13.26 0.82
C LEU A 72 -10.21 -14.74 0.45
N ALA A 73 -10.38 -15.09 -0.84
CA ALA A 73 -10.23 -16.45 -1.33
C ALA A 73 -8.80 -16.99 -1.13
N ALA A 74 -7.81 -16.11 -1.17
CA ALA A 74 -6.42 -16.47 -0.89
C ALA A 74 -6.13 -16.72 0.60
N GLY A 75 -7.07 -16.41 1.51
CA GLY A 75 -6.94 -16.72 2.93
C GLY A 75 -6.52 -15.53 3.82
N TYR A 76 -6.57 -14.29 3.33
CA TYR A 76 -6.27 -13.10 4.14
C TYR A 76 -7.56 -12.43 4.61
N ASN A 77 -7.58 -11.93 5.85
CA ASN A 77 -8.65 -11.07 6.31
C ASN A 77 -8.44 -9.66 5.75
N LEU A 78 -9.49 -9.03 5.23
CA LEU A 78 -9.36 -7.77 4.51
C LEU A 78 -10.36 -6.73 5.01
N LYS A 79 -9.85 -5.56 5.38
CA LYS A 79 -10.62 -4.31 5.49
C LYS A 79 -10.22 -3.39 4.33
N VAL A 80 -11.19 -2.82 3.63
CA VAL A 80 -10.95 -1.77 2.63
C VAL A 80 -11.60 -0.47 3.09
N VAL A 81 -10.85 0.62 3.08
CA VAL A 81 -11.29 1.98 3.42
C VAL A 81 -10.89 2.92 2.29
N LEU A 82 -11.75 3.06 1.28
CA LEU A 82 -11.51 3.99 0.19
C LEU A 82 -11.99 5.38 0.60
N MET A 83 -11.09 6.36 0.55
CA MET A 83 -11.35 7.67 1.14
C MET A 83 -10.91 8.78 0.19
N GLY A 84 -11.84 9.68 -0.13
CA GLY A 84 -11.54 10.88 -0.90
C GLY A 84 -10.52 11.78 -0.18
N PRO A 85 -9.68 12.54 -0.90
CA PRO A 85 -8.72 13.47 -0.28
C PRO A 85 -9.41 14.63 0.46
N GLU A 86 -10.68 14.91 0.18
CA GLU A 86 -11.51 15.89 0.88
C GLU A 86 -11.96 15.43 2.27
N ILE A 87 -11.83 14.15 2.57
CA ILE A 87 -12.22 13.58 3.86
C ILE A 87 -11.05 13.72 4.86
N PRO A 88 -11.32 14.19 6.11
CA PRO A 88 -10.30 14.29 7.16
C PRO A 88 -9.54 12.98 7.37
N ILE A 89 -8.21 13.04 7.51
CA ILE A 89 -7.37 11.84 7.65
C ILE A 89 -7.66 11.06 8.95
N GLU A 90 -8.21 11.75 9.96
CA GLU A 90 -8.61 11.22 11.25
C GLU A 90 -9.64 10.09 11.11
N ILE A 91 -10.43 10.08 10.03
CA ILE A 91 -11.36 8.99 9.72
C ILE A 91 -10.59 7.70 9.39
N LEU A 92 -9.55 7.78 8.56
CA LEU A 92 -8.68 6.61 8.31
C LEU A 92 -7.96 6.18 9.59
N LYS A 93 -7.57 7.12 10.45
CA LYS A 93 -6.98 6.79 11.75
C LYS A 93 -7.94 5.97 12.61
N ALA A 94 -9.21 6.37 12.69
CA ALA A 94 -10.23 5.62 13.41
C ALA A 94 -10.46 4.23 12.79
N GLU A 95 -10.65 4.15 11.47
CA GLU A 95 -10.91 2.88 10.77
C GLU A 95 -9.73 1.91 10.80
N SER A 96 -8.49 2.41 10.87
CA SER A 96 -7.29 1.57 10.94
C SER A 96 -6.83 1.24 12.37
N SER A 97 -7.58 1.69 13.38
CA SER A 97 -7.31 1.42 14.80
C SER A 97 -8.34 0.49 15.46
N ASP A 98 -9.34 0.00 14.72
CA ASP A 98 -10.38 -0.90 15.26
C ASP A 98 -9.81 -2.25 15.73
N ARG A 99 -8.63 -2.62 15.21
CA ARG A 99 -7.87 -3.82 15.55
C ARG A 99 -6.39 -3.66 15.19
N SER A 100 -5.60 -4.66 15.58
CA SER A 100 -4.24 -4.82 15.07
C SER A 100 -4.25 -5.45 13.68
N TYR A 101 -3.69 -4.75 12.70
CA TYR A 101 -3.45 -5.29 11.36
C TYR A 101 -2.02 -5.80 11.23
N ASP A 102 -1.86 -6.91 10.51
CA ASP A 102 -0.55 -7.47 10.16
C ASP A 102 0.10 -6.71 9.00
N GLY A 103 -0.70 -6.08 8.14
CA GLY A 103 -0.25 -5.29 7.00
C GLY A 103 -1.17 -4.13 6.67
N ALA A 104 -0.60 -3.06 6.11
CA ALA A 104 -1.34 -1.89 5.67
C ALA A 104 -1.07 -1.63 4.18
N GLY A 105 -2.11 -1.42 3.38
CA GLY A 105 -2.04 -1.29 1.94
C GLY A 105 -2.40 0.11 1.48
N ILE A 106 -1.65 0.64 0.52
CA ILE A 106 -2.01 1.87 -0.21
C ILE A 106 -2.22 1.50 -1.68
N GLY A 107 -3.44 1.72 -2.16
CA GLY A 107 -3.87 1.38 -3.50
C GLY A 107 -3.40 2.36 -4.58
N PHE A 108 -3.51 1.91 -5.83
CA PHE A 108 -2.92 2.59 -6.98
C PHE A 108 -3.50 3.98 -7.24
N GLY A 109 -4.78 4.21 -6.93
CA GLY A 109 -5.41 5.52 -7.10
C GLY A 109 -4.78 6.65 -6.27
N VAL A 110 -4.04 6.28 -5.21
CA VAL A 110 -3.20 7.19 -4.42
C VAL A 110 -1.75 7.12 -4.90
N ARG A 111 -1.15 5.92 -4.85
CA ARG A 111 0.28 5.69 -5.13
C ARG A 111 0.69 6.05 -6.56
N GLY A 112 -0.18 5.82 -7.53
CA GLY A 112 0.04 6.06 -8.95
C GLY A 112 -0.34 7.46 -9.42
N SER A 113 -0.89 8.30 -8.53
CA SER A 113 -1.32 9.64 -8.90
C SER A 113 -0.13 10.57 -9.16
N ASN A 114 -0.27 11.45 -10.16
CA ASN A 114 0.69 12.50 -10.48
C ASN A 114 0.33 13.86 -9.87
N SER A 115 -0.66 13.92 -8.97
CA SER A 115 -1.14 15.14 -8.34
C SER A 115 -0.42 15.42 -7.01
N LEU A 116 0.01 16.66 -6.78
CA LEU A 116 0.60 17.11 -5.51
C LEU A 116 -0.32 16.83 -4.31
N ASN A 117 -1.63 17.04 -4.47
CA ASN A 117 -2.59 16.76 -3.40
C ASN A 117 -2.60 15.27 -3.02
N MET A 118 -2.40 14.38 -4.00
CA MET A 118 -2.32 12.95 -3.74
C MET A 118 -0.97 12.54 -3.15
N THR A 119 0.12 13.24 -3.49
CA THR A 119 1.40 13.08 -2.80
C THR A 119 1.29 13.42 -1.32
N ILE A 120 0.74 14.59 -0.99
CA ILE A 120 0.49 15.01 0.41
C ILE A 120 -0.42 14.00 1.11
N ARG A 121 -1.47 13.54 0.43
CA ARG A 121 -2.38 12.53 0.98
C ARG A 121 -1.67 11.20 1.25
N MET A 122 -0.76 10.76 0.38
CA MET A 122 0.04 9.56 0.58
C MET A 122 0.95 9.69 1.81
N GLU A 123 1.58 10.84 2.01
CA GLU A 123 2.40 11.12 3.21
C GLU A 123 1.57 11.03 4.49
N GLN A 124 0.36 11.62 4.49
CA GLN A 124 -0.59 11.53 5.60
C GLN A 124 -1.02 10.09 5.89
N ILE A 125 -1.30 9.29 4.86
CA ILE A 125 -1.67 7.87 5.01
C ILE A 125 -0.50 7.08 5.61
N LEU A 126 0.72 7.28 5.10
CA LEU A 126 1.92 6.62 5.62
C LEU A 126 2.16 6.95 7.09
N GLN A 127 2.01 8.22 7.46
CA GLN A 127 2.12 8.65 8.85
C GLN A 127 1.02 8.03 9.72
N THR A 128 -0.23 8.01 9.23
CA THR A 128 -1.37 7.38 9.92
C THR A 128 -1.10 5.90 10.19
N PHE A 129 -0.65 5.13 9.19
CA PHE A 129 -0.33 3.71 9.39
C PHE A 129 0.84 3.49 10.34
N ARG A 130 1.84 4.37 10.38
CA ARG A 130 2.91 4.30 11.39
C ARG A 130 2.39 4.51 12.81
N GLU A 131 1.36 5.34 12.98
CA GLU A 131 0.75 5.61 14.28
C GLU A 131 -0.20 4.49 14.71
N THR A 132 -1.04 3.98 13.81
CA THR A 132 -2.09 3.02 14.13
C THR A 132 -1.61 1.57 14.07
N ASN A 133 -0.64 1.29 13.20
CA ASN A 133 -0.11 -0.05 12.94
C ASN A 133 1.43 -0.03 12.84
N PRO A 134 2.15 0.39 13.90
CA PRO A 134 3.60 0.68 13.85
C PRO A 134 4.48 -0.49 13.40
N ASN A 135 4.03 -1.73 13.60
CA ASN A 135 4.76 -2.95 13.23
C ASN A 135 4.31 -3.54 11.89
N ALA A 136 3.20 -3.04 11.32
CA ALA A 136 2.67 -3.54 10.07
C ALA A 136 3.47 -2.94 8.89
N PRO A 137 4.09 -3.77 8.03
CA PRO A 137 4.69 -3.26 6.81
C PRO A 137 3.61 -2.66 5.90
N VAL A 138 3.95 -1.53 5.27
CA VAL A 138 3.11 -0.94 4.22
C VAL A 138 3.39 -1.63 2.89
N VAL A 139 2.35 -2.09 2.23
CA VAL A 139 2.38 -2.70 0.89
C VAL A 139 1.75 -1.77 -0.13
N LEU A 140 2.31 -1.76 -1.35
CA LEU A 140 1.85 -0.94 -2.47
C LEU A 140 1.53 -1.86 -3.63
N ASP A 141 0.35 -1.70 -4.21
CA ASP A 141 -0.06 -2.34 -5.46
C ASP A 141 0.59 -1.65 -6.68
N GLN A 142 0.54 -2.31 -7.83
CA GLN A 142 1.05 -1.79 -9.10
C GLN A 142 -0.07 -1.21 -9.97
N SER A 143 -1.30 -1.66 -9.76
CA SER A 143 -2.53 -1.27 -10.46
C SER A 143 -3.74 -1.52 -9.55
N PRO A 144 -4.94 -1.00 -9.88
CA PRO A 144 -6.14 -1.17 -9.05
C PRO A 144 -6.60 -2.62 -8.81
N VAL A 145 -6.02 -3.60 -9.52
CA VAL A 145 -6.41 -5.03 -9.45
C VAL A 145 -5.24 -5.93 -9.03
N THR A 146 -4.23 -5.37 -8.37
CA THR A 146 -3.02 -6.10 -7.95
C THR A 146 -2.76 -5.97 -6.44
N GLY A 147 -3.79 -5.67 -5.65
CA GLY A 147 -3.70 -5.65 -4.20
C GLY A 147 -3.33 -7.04 -3.66
N ILE A 148 -3.88 -8.11 -4.23
CA ILE A 148 -3.49 -9.48 -3.86
C ILE A 148 -2.00 -9.76 -4.03
N ASP A 149 -1.37 -9.25 -5.09
CA ASP A 149 0.05 -9.46 -5.36
C ASP A 149 0.92 -8.68 -4.37
N ALA A 150 0.47 -7.48 -3.98
CA ALA A 150 1.12 -6.69 -2.94
C ALA A 150 1.11 -7.43 -1.58
N VAL A 151 -0.03 -8.03 -1.23
CA VAL A 151 -0.17 -8.83 0.00
C VAL A 151 0.69 -10.09 -0.06
N LYS A 152 0.56 -10.91 -1.11
CA LYS A 152 1.32 -12.17 -1.28
C LYS A 152 2.82 -11.96 -1.27
N ARG A 153 3.30 -10.85 -1.85
CA ARG A 153 4.73 -10.49 -1.85
C ARG A 153 5.27 -10.26 -0.44
N ARG A 154 4.44 -9.78 0.50
CA ARG A 154 4.86 -9.51 1.87
C ARG A 154 4.53 -10.65 2.85
N PHE A 155 3.40 -11.33 2.66
CA PHE A 155 2.86 -12.33 3.58
C PHE A 155 2.61 -13.66 2.86
N PRO A 156 3.66 -14.40 2.43
CA PRO A 156 3.45 -15.70 1.80
C PRO A 156 2.75 -16.68 2.76
N LEU A 157 1.76 -17.42 2.27
CA LEU A 157 1.05 -18.44 3.03
C LEU A 157 1.63 -19.84 2.80
N GLN A 158 1.45 -20.74 3.76
CA GLN A 158 1.99 -22.11 3.72
C GLN A 158 1.28 -23.05 2.75
N SER A 159 0.00 -22.79 2.45
CA SER A 159 -0.87 -23.70 1.72
C SER A 159 -1.88 -22.95 0.86
N ASN A 160 -2.60 -23.67 0.00
CA ASN A 160 -3.77 -23.14 -0.69
C ASN A 160 -4.96 -23.07 0.28
N CYS A 161 -5.43 -21.86 0.60
CA CYS A 161 -6.48 -21.63 1.60
C CYS A 161 -7.90 -21.90 1.09
N ALA A 162 -8.08 -22.84 0.16
CA ALA A 162 -9.35 -23.10 -0.53
C ALA A 162 -10.51 -23.43 0.43
N ASN A 163 -10.23 -24.16 1.51
CA ASN A 163 -11.21 -24.53 2.53
C ASN A 163 -11.16 -23.62 3.78
N SER A 164 -10.39 -22.53 3.72
CA SER A 164 -10.20 -21.61 4.85
C SER A 164 -9.99 -20.18 4.32
N PRO A 165 -11.01 -19.62 3.63
CA PRO A 165 -10.94 -18.25 3.15
C PRO A 165 -10.79 -17.28 4.33
N GLY A 166 -10.22 -16.12 4.04
CA GLY A 166 -10.13 -15.05 5.01
C GLY A 166 -11.47 -14.37 5.26
N GLN A 167 -11.49 -13.51 6.27
CA GLN A 167 -12.66 -12.79 6.72
C GLN A 167 -12.80 -11.43 6.03
N ASN A 168 -13.99 -11.11 5.55
CA ASN A 168 -14.34 -9.76 5.13
C ASN A 168 -14.56 -8.90 6.38
N LEU A 169 -13.66 -7.94 6.60
CA LEU A 169 -13.70 -7.02 7.74
C LEU A 169 -14.40 -5.70 7.41
N GLY A 170 -14.85 -5.52 6.17
CA GLY A 170 -15.56 -4.32 5.70
C GLY A 170 -14.97 -3.78 4.40
N PHE A 171 -15.83 -3.11 3.62
CA PHE A 171 -15.45 -2.37 2.43
C PHE A 171 -16.20 -1.06 2.41
N ASP A 172 -15.54 -0.03 2.93
CA ASP A 172 -16.12 1.29 3.13
C ASP A 172 -15.64 2.26 2.06
N VAL A 173 -16.58 3.02 1.51
CA VAL A 173 -16.33 4.08 0.53
C VAL A 173 -16.79 5.39 1.15
N ILE A 174 -15.84 6.22 1.53
CA ILE A 174 -16.06 7.47 2.27
C ILE A 174 -15.68 8.62 1.34
N CYS A 175 -16.69 9.34 0.86
CA CYS A 175 -16.51 10.33 -0.20
C CYS A 175 -17.70 11.30 -0.24
N ASN A 176 -17.43 12.59 -0.23
CA ASN A 176 -18.48 13.62 -0.25
C ASN A 176 -18.85 14.05 -1.67
N ILE A 177 -17.94 13.85 -2.63
CA ILE A 177 -18.09 14.33 -4.01
C ILE A 177 -18.11 13.20 -5.05
N CYS A 178 -18.27 11.95 -4.60
CA CYS A 178 -18.35 10.82 -5.51
C CYS A 178 -19.67 10.83 -6.28
N GLY A 179 -19.61 10.43 -7.54
CA GLY A 179 -20.82 10.17 -8.33
C GLY A 179 -21.66 9.02 -7.75
N THR A 180 -22.89 8.90 -8.22
CA THR A 180 -23.76 7.77 -7.91
C THR A 180 -23.13 6.46 -8.41
N GLN A 181 -23.09 5.45 -7.55
CA GLN A 181 -22.56 4.11 -7.82
C GLN A 181 -23.49 3.30 -8.73
#